data_AF-A0A355BAI0-F1
#
_entry.id   AF-A0A355BAI0-F1
#
_cell.length_a   1.000
_cell.length_b   1.000
_cell.length_c   1.000
_cell.angle_alpha   90.00
_cell.angle_beta   90.00
_cell.angle_gamma   90.00
#
_symmetry.space_group_name_H-M   'P 1'
#
loop_
_entity.id
_entity.type
_entity.pdbx_description
1 polymer ?
#
loop_
_entity_poly.entity_id
_entity_poly.type
_entity_poly.pdbx_seq_one_letter_code
_entity_poly.pdbx_strand_id
1 'polypeptide(L)'
;MNKKTAIIITLSAFLFFSCGKETKKTTQKEPAIPVVMAVNSVTSSSPYVAASGKIESESSANLSTRMMGYVIKVHAKVGQKVSSGQLLVSINNSDLQAKKAQVDASIIQATAGYNNAKKDYDRFVNLFAQQSASQKELD
;
A
#
# COMPACT_ATOMS: atom_id res chain seq x y z
N MET A 1 35.95 -70.00 97.96
CA MET A 1 34.68 -69.26 97.72
C MET A 1 34.55 -69.06 96.22
N ASN A 2 33.71 -69.85 95.57
CA ASN A 2 34.23 -70.59 94.41
C ASN A 2 34.16 -69.76 93.12
N LYS A 3 35.32 -69.17 92.76
CA LYS A 3 35.58 -68.10 91.78
C LYS A 3 34.94 -68.24 90.38
N LYS A 4 34.35 -69.39 90.03
CA LYS A 4 33.75 -69.63 88.71
C LYS A 4 32.33 -69.05 88.57
N THR A 5 31.59 -68.85 89.65
CA THR A 5 30.26 -68.20 89.61
C THR A 5 30.35 -66.67 89.49
N ALA A 6 31.51 -66.07 89.77
CA ALA A 6 31.74 -64.63 89.65
C ALA A 6 31.86 -64.16 88.18
N ILE A 7 32.25 -65.04 87.24
CA ILE A 7 32.47 -64.68 85.83
C ILE A 7 31.15 -64.62 85.04
N ILE A 8 30.13 -65.38 85.45
CA ILE A 8 28.82 -65.42 84.78
C ILE A 8 27.98 -64.18 85.12
N ILE A 9 28.21 -63.56 86.29
CA ILE A 9 27.49 -62.35 86.71
C ILE A 9 28.04 -61.09 86.01
N THR A 10 29.31 -61.07 85.60
CA THR A 10 29.92 -59.95 84.88
C THR A 10 29.54 -59.84 83.40
N LEU A 11 29.01 -60.90 82.77
CA LEU A 11 28.61 -60.87 81.35
C LEU A 11 27.14 -60.42 81.14
N SER A 12 26.31 -60.49 82.18
CA SER A 12 24.89 -60.07 82.13
C SER A 12 24.68 -58.57 82.45
N ALA A 13 25.70 -57.91 83.03
CA ALA A 13 25.63 -56.49 83.40
C ALA A 13 25.91 -55.51 82.23
N PHE A 14 26.31 -56.00 81.06
CA PHE A 14 26.61 -55.15 79.89
C PHE A 14 25.39 -54.83 79.01
N LEU A 15 24.23 -55.43 79.29
CA LEU A 15 23.01 -55.29 78.48
C LEU A 15 22.05 -54.18 78.93
N PHE A 16 22.40 -53.40 79.97
CA PHE A 16 21.53 -52.33 80.50
C PHE A 16 22.05 -50.89 80.33
N PHE A 17 23.09 -50.66 79.53
CA PHE A 17 23.53 -49.29 79.16
C PHE A 17 23.02 -48.81 77.81
N SER A 18 21.92 -49.40 77.32
CA SER A 18 21.21 -48.96 76.11
C SER A 18 19.81 -48.48 76.46
N CYS A 19 19.71 -47.26 77.03
CA CYS A 19 18.65 -46.27 76.78
C CYS A 19 18.74 -45.16 77.83
N GLY A 20 19.05 -43.93 77.42
CA GLY A 20 19.10 -42.81 78.34
C GLY A 20 19.74 -41.55 77.76
N LYS A 21 19.10 -40.95 76.74
CA LYS A 21 19.17 -39.51 76.49
C LYS A 21 17.89 -39.05 75.80
N GLU A 22 17.02 -38.44 76.60
CA GLU A 22 15.95 -37.53 76.22
C GLU A 22 16.44 -36.59 75.10
N THR A 23 16.10 -36.95 73.87
CA THR A 23 16.24 -36.06 72.73
C THR A 23 15.02 -35.17 72.76
N LYS A 24 15.18 -33.94 73.28
CA LYS A 24 14.40 -32.80 72.81
C LYS A 24 14.42 -32.90 71.29
N LYS A 25 13.29 -33.28 70.68
CA LYS A 25 13.05 -33.09 69.25
C LYS A 25 12.98 -31.59 69.02
N THR A 26 14.15 -31.00 68.93
CA THR A 26 14.39 -29.75 68.22
C THR A 26 13.79 -29.94 66.85
N THR A 27 12.83 -29.09 66.51
CA THR A 27 12.25 -28.96 65.18
C THR A 27 13.35 -29.04 64.12
N GLN A 28 13.47 -30.17 63.43
CA GLN A 28 14.16 -30.18 62.13
C GLN A 28 13.14 -29.66 61.11
N LYS A 29 13.01 -28.34 61.07
CA LYS A 29 12.70 -27.67 59.82
C LYS A 29 13.98 -27.84 59.02
N GLU A 30 14.00 -28.79 58.08
CA GLU A 30 15.09 -28.83 57.09
C GLU A 30 15.31 -27.40 56.59
N PRO A 31 16.58 -26.95 56.47
CA PRO A 31 16.83 -25.64 55.91
C PRO A 31 16.17 -25.62 54.53
N ALA A 32 15.16 -24.76 54.37
CA ALA A 32 14.48 -24.61 53.10
C ALA A 32 15.56 -24.26 52.07
N ILE A 33 15.78 -25.17 51.12
CA ILE A 33 16.75 -24.96 50.05
C ILE A 33 16.23 -23.73 49.29
N PRO A 34 16.98 -22.61 49.25
CA PRO A 34 16.50 -21.41 48.59
C PRO A 34 16.46 -21.68 47.08
N VAL A 35 15.26 -21.88 46.54
CA VAL A 35 15.04 -21.95 45.10
C VAL A 35 14.95 -20.52 44.58
N VAL A 36 15.92 -20.13 43.76
CA VAL A 36 15.88 -18.84 43.08
C VAL A 36 14.84 -18.94 41.96
N MET A 37 13.67 -18.34 42.16
CA MET A 37 12.68 -18.20 41.10
C MET A 37 12.96 -16.92 40.31
N ALA A 38 13.29 -17.06 39.02
CA ALA A 38 13.31 -15.94 38.11
C ALA A 38 11.85 -15.54 37.80
N VAL A 39 11.40 -14.41 38.34
CA VAL A 39 10.13 -13.80 37.93
C VAL A 39 10.38 -13.15 36.57
N ASN A 40 9.91 -13.78 35.50
CA ASN A 40 9.91 -13.16 34.18
C ASN A 40 8.86 -12.06 34.16
N SER A 41 9.23 -10.84 34.55
CA SER A 41 8.43 -9.66 34.24
C SER A 41 8.38 -9.55 32.72
N VAL A 42 7.20 -9.77 32.13
CA VAL A 42 6.96 -9.54 30.70
C VAL A 42 7.09 -8.03 30.48
N THR A 43 8.33 -7.57 30.33
CA THR A 43 8.57 -6.26 29.73
C THR A 43 8.26 -6.48 28.27
N SER A 44 7.20 -5.83 27.77
CA SER A 44 6.81 -5.83 26.37
C SER A 44 7.90 -5.16 25.53
N SER A 45 9.09 -5.77 25.43
CA SER A 45 10.15 -5.30 24.56
C SER A 45 9.81 -5.79 23.16
N SER A 46 9.00 -5.00 22.46
CA SER A 46 8.87 -5.15 21.02
C SER A 46 10.25 -4.91 20.40
N PRO A 47 10.81 -5.85 19.61
CA PRO A 47 12.10 -5.64 18.97
C PRO A 47 11.99 -4.41 18.04
N TYR A 48 12.75 -3.36 18.35
CA TYR A 48 12.84 -2.18 17.50
C TYR A 48 13.73 -2.49 16.30
N VAL A 49 13.11 -2.64 15.12
CA VAL A 49 13.83 -2.86 13.87
C VAL A 49 14.03 -1.52 13.18
N ALA A 50 15.28 -1.05 13.12
CA ALA A 50 15.66 0.11 12.35
C ALA A 50 16.08 -0.31 10.93
N ALA A 51 15.45 0.28 9.92
CA ALA A 51 15.82 0.12 8.53
C ALA A 51 15.90 1.47 7.84
N SER A 52 16.87 1.64 6.94
CA SER A 52 16.99 2.82 6.09
C SER A 52 16.25 2.60 4.78
N GLY A 53 15.46 3.58 4.35
CA GLY A 53 14.79 3.59 3.06
C GLY A 53 14.78 4.98 2.45
N LYS A 54 14.54 5.07 1.15
CA LYS A 54 14.36 6.33 0.43
C LYS A 54 12.88 6.56 0.19
N ILE A 55 12.40 7.77 0.46
CA ILE A 55 11.04 8.19 0.13
C ILE A 55 11.04 8.70 -1.31
N GLU A 56 10.15 8.17 -2.13
CA GLU A 56 9.91 8.63 -3.50
C GLU A 56 8.43 8.94 -3.70
N SER A 57 8.11 9.76 -4.69
CA SER A 57 6.73 10.11 -5.02
C SER A 57 5.97 8.87 -5.50
N GLU A 58 4.75 8.67 -5.00
CA GLU A 58 3.86 7.60 -5.47
C GLU A 58 3.58 7.70 -6.98
N SER A 59 3.48 8.93 -7.51
CA SER A 59 3.34 9.20 -8.94
C SER A 59 4.28 10.33 -9.34
N SER A 60 5.03 10.12 -10.43
CA SER A 60 5.86 11.14 -11.06
C SER A 60 5.50 11.24 -12.54
N ALA A 61 5.42 12.47 -13.06
CA ALA A 61 5.10 12.73 -14.45
C ALA A 61 6.10 13.73 -15.02
N ASN A 62 6.75 13.35 -16.12
CA ASN A 62 7.57 14.26 -16.91
C ASN A 62 6.69 14.93 -17.96
N LEU A 63 6.55 16.24 -17.89
CA LEU A 63 5.74 17.00 -18.82
C LEU A 63 6.56 17.43 -20.04
N SER A 64 6.04 17.16 -21.23
CA SER A 64 6.60 17.63 -22.49
C SER A 64 5.49 18.13 -23.42
N THR A 65 5.88 18.93 -24.40
CA THR A 65 4.97 19.49 -25.40
C THR A 65 4.62 18.42 -26.42
N ARG A 66 3.33 18.26 -26.74
CA ARG A 66 2.88 17.27 -27.74
C ARG A 66 3.33 17.59 -29.17
N MET A 67 3.62 18.87 -29.43
CA MET A 67 4.06 19.38 -30.71
C MET A 67 5.22 20.33 -30.50
N MET A 68 6.12 20.38 -31.48
CA MET A 68 7.21 21.34 -31.51
C MET A 68 6.65 22.75 -31.73
N GLY A 69 7.15 23.72 -30.99
CA GLY A 69 6.74 25.11 -31.12
C GLY A 69 7.43 26.01 -30.10
N TYR A 70 7.30 27.31 -30.29
CA TYR A 70 7.90 28.30 -29.39
C TYR A 70 7.04 28.51 -28.15
N VAL A 71 7.64 28.52 -26.96
CA VAL A 71 6.93 28.86 -25.71
C VAL A 71 6.64 30.36 -25.71
N ILE A 72 5.35 30.71 -25.66
CA ILE A 72 4.87 32.09 -25.52
C ILE A 72 4.95 32.53 -24.07
N LYS A 73 4.52 31.66 -23.15
CA LYS A 73 4.40 31.99 -21.73
C LYS A 73 4.44 30.74 -20.86
N VAL A 74 5.11 30.86 -19.72
CA VAL A 74 5.04 29.89 -18.62
C VAL A 74 4.17 30.51 -17.54
N HIS A 75 3.10 29.82 -17.17
CA HIS A 75 2.10 30.28 -16.19
C HIS A 75 2.37 29.76 -14.79
N ALA A 76 3.06 28.63 -14.68
CA ALA A 76 3.42 28.02 -13.41
C ALA A 76 4.76 28.53 -12.88
N LYS A 77 4.89 28.62 -11.55
CA LYS A 77 6.14 28.93 -10.86
C LYS A 77 6.79 27.65 -10.33
N VAL A 78 8.12 27.67 -10.20
CA VAL A 78 8.86 26.56 -9.59
C VAL A 78 8.39 26.36 -8.14
N GLY A 79 8.09 25.12 -7.77
CA GLY A 79 7.56 24.75 -6.45
C GLY A 79 6.07 25.01 -6.25
N GLN A 80 5.36 25.54 -7.25
CA GLN A 80 3.92 25.74 -7.18
C GLN A 80 3.16 24.40 -7.22
N LYS A 81 2.21 24.21 -6.31
CA LYS A 81 1.23 23.11 -6.41
C LYS A 81 0.25 23.40 -7.56
N VAL A 82 0.08 22.43 -8.44
CA VAL A 82 -0.79 22.52 -9.62
C VAL A 82 -1.83 21.41 -9.62
N SER A 83 -2.96 21.65 -10.26
CA SER A 83 -4.06 20.68 -10.39
C SER A 83 -4.12 20.10 -11.80
N SER A 84 -4.77 18.95 -11.96
CA SER A 84 -5.01 18.35 -13.29
C SER A 84 -5.82 19.30 -14.17
N GLY A 85 -5.44 19.41 -15.44
CA GLY A 85 -6.06 20.31 -16.42
C GLY A 85 -5.63 21.78 -16.33
N GLN A 86 -4.77 22.15 -15.37
CA GLN A 86 -4.25 23.51 -15.26
C GLN A 86 -3.29 23.83 -16.42
N LEU A 87 -3.47 25.00 -17.04
CA LEU A 87 -2.54 25.50 -18.06
C LEU A 87 -1.20 25.88 -17.43
N LEU A 88 -0.14 25.16 -17.81
CA LEU A 88 1.21 25.40 -17.30
C LEU A 88 2.06 26.22 -18.28
N VAL A 89 1.95 25.92 -19.57
CA VAL A 89 2.75 26.54 -20.63
C VAL A 89 1.86 26.80 -21.85
N SER A 90 1.97 27.99 -22.42
CA SER A 90 1.38 28.34 -23.71
C SER A 90 2.43 28.27 -24.80
N ILE A 91 2.13 27.53 -25.87
CA ILE A 91 2.99 27.37 -27.04
C ILE A 91 2.33 28.10 -28.21
N ASN A 92 3.14 28.70 -29.08
CA ASN A 92 2.66 29.30 -30.32
C ASN A 92 1.99 28.23 -31.19
N ASN A 93 0.72 28.49 -31.53
CA ASN A 93 -0.15 27.59 -32.28
C ASN A 93 -0.68 28.23 -33.58
N SER A 94 0.00 29.25 -34.13
CA SER A 94 -0.43 29.95 -35.36
C SER A 94 -0.74 28.97 -36.50
N ASP A 95 0.14 27.98 -36.69
CA ASP A 95 0.03 27.03 -37.80
C ASP A 95 -1.14 26.07 -37.59
N LEU A 96 -1.40 25.69 -36.33
CA LEU A 96 -2.58 24.90 -35.96
C LEU A 96 -3.87 25.70 -36.16
N GLN A 97 -3.88 26.99 -35.84
CA GLN A 97 -5.05 27.85 -36.07
C GLN A 97 -5.32 28.01 -37.56
N ALA A 98 -4.27 28.24 -38.37
CA ALA A 98 -4.40 28.30 -39.82
C ALA A 98 -4.91 26.97 -40.40
N LYS A 99 -4.37 25.83 -39.93
CA LYS A 99 -4.84 24.51 -40.36
C LYS A 99 -6.28 24.24 -39.96
N LYS A 100 -6.68 24.65 -38.75
CA LYS A 100 -8.06 24.55 -38.29
C LYS A 100 -8.98 25.36 -39.20
N ALA A 101 -8.65 26.62 -39.48
CA ALA A 101 -9.44 27.46 -40.37
C ALA A 101 -9.57 26.86 -41.78
N GLN A 102 -8.50 26.26 -42.32
CA GLN A 102 -8.54 25.56 -43.60
C GLN A 102 -9.51 24.37 -43.60
N VAL A 103 -9.47 23.56 -42.53
CA VAL A 103 -10.36 22.39 -42.38
C VAL A 103 -11.80 22.84 -42.18
N ASP A 104 -12.04 23.86 -41.36
CA ASP A 104 -13.38 24.42 -41.12
C ASP A 104 -13.99 24.95 -42.44
N ALA A 105 -13.20 25.64 -43.27
CA ALA A 105 -13.63 26.08 -44.60
C ALA A 105 -13.97 24.89 -45.52
N SER A 106 -13.19 23.81 -45.45
CA SER A 106 -13.44 22.59 -46.23
C SER A 106 -14.74 21.89 -45.79
N ILE A 107 -15.03 21.88 -44.48
CA ILE A 107 -16.30 21.39 -43.93
C ILE A 107 -17.46 22.24 -44.45
N ILE A 108 -17.36 23.57 -44.39
CA ILE A 108 -18.40 24.48 -44.87
C ILE A 108 -18.67 24.25 -46.37
N GLN A 109 -17.61 24.13 -47.17
CA GLN A 109 -17.73 23.86 -48.60
C GLN A 109 -18.45 22.53 -48.87
N ALA A 110 -18.07 21.46 -48.16
CA ALA A 110 -18.70 20.15 -48.30
C ALA A 110 -20.18 20.17 -47.87
N THR A 111 -20.49 20.85 -46.76
CA THR A 111 -21.87 21.03 -46.28
C THR A 111 -22.71 21.83 -47.28
N ALA A 112 -22.15 22.90 -47.87
CA ALA A 112 -22.85 23.66 -48.90
C ALA A 112 -23.10 22.82 -50.16
N GLY A 113 -22.11 22.05 -50.61
CA GLY A 113 -22.25 21.11 -51.72
C GLY A 113 -23.34 20.06 -51.46
N TYR A 114 -23.34 19.46 -50.27
CA TYR A 114 -24.37 18.52 -49.84
C TYR A 114 -25.77 19.16 -49.84
N ASN A 115 -25.90 20.35 -49.26
CA ASN A 115 -27.18 21.05 -49.19
C ASN A 115 -27.72 21.41 -50.58
N ASN A 116 -26.84 21.78 -51.51
CA ASN A 116 -27.23 22.04 -52.88
C ASN A 116 -27.68 20.76 -53.59
N ALA A 117 -26.89 19.68 -53.50
CA ALA A 117 -27.25 18.38 -54.06
C ALA A 117 -28.57 17.85 -53.48
N LYS A 118 -28.80 18.04 -52.17
CA LYS A 118 -30.05 17.65 -51.51
C LYS A 118 -31.24 18.45 -52.04
N LYS A 119 -31.10 19.77 -52.21
CA LYS A 119 -32.15 20.62 -52.80
C LYS A 119 -32.44 20.22 -54.24
N ASP A 120 -31.41 19.93 -55.03
CA ASP A 120 -31.57 19.49 -56.40
C ASP A 120 -32.27 18.14 -56.49
N TYR A 121 -31.88 17.19 -55.64
CA TYR A 121 -32.59 15.92 -55.51
C TYR A 121 -34.07 16.12 -55.16
N ASP A 122 -34.38 16.91 -54.14
CA ASP A 122 -35.77 17.18 -53.74
C ASP A 122 -36.58 17.86 -54.86
N ARG A 123 -35.93 18.75 -55.62
CA ARG A 123 -36.53 19.39 -56.81
C ARG A 123 -36.83 18.36 -57.90
N PHE A 124 -35.88 17.49 -58.25
CA PHE A 124 -36.09 16.48 -59.29
C PHE A 124 -37.11 15.41 -58.89
N VAL A 125 -37.16 15.02 -57.61
CA VAL A 125 -38.22 14.15 -57.07
C VAL A 125 -39.60 14.76 -57.33
N ASN A 126 -39.77 16.05 -57.02
CA ASN A 126 -41.03 16.75 -57.23
C ASN A 126 -41.39 16.87 -58.73
N LEU A 127 -40.43 17.18 -59.61
CA LEU A 127 -40.67 17.29 -61.05
C LEU A 127 -40.98 15.94 -61.71
N PHE A 128 -40.32 14.87 -61.27
CA PHE A 128 -40.60 13.51 -61.73
C PHE A 128 -42.01 13.07 -61.33
N ALA A 129 -42.45 13.39 -60.11
CA ALA A 129 -43.83 13.14 -59.67
C ALA A 129 -44.87 13.90 -60.52
N GLN A 130 -44.49 15.06 -61.07
CA GLN A 130 -45.30 15.85 -62.01
C GLN A 130 -45.13 15.42 -63.49
N GLN A 131 -44.48 14.27 -63.75
CA GLN A 131 -44.14 13.77 -65.09
C GLN A 131 -43.38 14.78 -65.98
N SER A 132 -42.71 15.75 -65.36
CA SER A 132 -42.03 16.85 -66.02
C SER A 132 -40.50 16.69 -66.07
N ALA A 133 -39.98 15.57 -65.55
CA ALA A 133 -38.57 15.17 -65.62
C ALA A 133 -38.45 13.66 -65.89
N SER A 134 -37.37 13.25 -66.54
CA SER A 134 -37.08 11.85 -66.88
C SER A 134 -36.37 11.10 -65.75
N GLN A 135 -36.45 9.77 -65.74
CA GLN A 135 -35.77 8.92 -64.75
C GLN A 135 -34.25 9.13 -64.73
N LYS A 136 -33.65 9.51 -65.87
CA LYS A 136 -32.21 9.79 -66.02
C LYS A 136 -31.78 11.12 -65.40
N GLU A 137 -32.71 12.04 -65.17
CA GLU A 137 -32.43 13.34 -64.52
C GLU A 137 -32.62 13.28 -63.00
N LEU A 138 -33.28 12.23 -62.50
CA LEU A 138 -33.47 11.96 -61.07
C LEU A 138 -32.32 11.13 -60.47
N ASP A 139 -31.75 10.22 -61.27
CA ASP A 139 -30.61 9.35 -60.94
C ASP A 139 -29.27 10.07 -61.20
#